data_AF-A0A368GLB8-F1
#
_entry.id   AF-A0A368GLB8-F1
#
_cell.length_a   1.000
_cell.length_b   1.000
_cell.length_c   1.000
_cell.angle_alpha   90.00
_cell.angle_beta   90.00
_cell.angle_gamma   90.00
#
_symmetry.space_group_name_H-M   'P 1'
#
loop_
_entity.id
_entity.type
_entity.pdbx_description
1 polymer ?
#
loop_
_entity_poly.entity_id
_entity_poly.type
_entity_poly.pdbx_seq_one_letter_code
_entity_poly.pdbx_strand_id
1 'polypeptide(L)'
;MAVLPDELVQSKPAITRQTSFGVTVRVHAISHAVAIRVLDIAIDSFELLASIMEIPLPLNKVDFILVPDYDGGMENWGHVLLSENLATYGDDAHLTYVIAHELAHHWIGNKATVDSWRWICLQEDLTDYVSYKVAAAVLGHDSRWERFMLSKYVAIQLTEDFFAPEHSLVMPDNTTQSLITSHCYLKGVVLLESMETVVGEDYMLSAIRNLVATRTSFDMSSFLLYFKDIPVDQNISLAQVYEYWFITGGFPAVKLSNSPLSFELQQLNPSPWPLRLSTKQGLPPFLFAQSLTTSPKNTEVLLNLNFTSFYRVNYDPTTWISIFSQMDEHPEQFSAVGRAQLVTDFCYFYAHDKVDRGTAIKEIVVDVVYKNAEYFELCDWHLFWCHSTVPATLTQLLKRVALGVTRLFDNDAAFGCRTGQAARSLNSICNSVFGANCI
;
A
#
# COMPACT_ATOMS: atom_id res chain seq x y z
N MET A 1 -2.42 -0.69 27.07
CA MET A 1 -3.49 -1.63 27.50
C MET A 1 -4.64 -0.80 28.06
N ALA A 2 -5.59 -0.41 27.21
CA ALA A 2 -6.83 0.20 27.66
C ALA A 2 -7.75 -0.93 28.12
N VAL A 3 -8.11 -0.95 29.40
CA VAL A 3 -9.13 -1.87 29.91
C VAL A 3 -10.46 -1.35 29.39
N LEU A 4 -11.06 -2.07 28.43
CA LEU A 4 -12.43 -1.82 28.04
C LEU A 4 -13.32 -2.06 29.27
N PRO A 5 -14.27 -1.17 29.56
CA PRO A 5 -15.25 -1.43 30.60
C PRO A 5 -15.95 -2.75 30.30
N ASP A 6 -15.93 -3.70 31.25
CA ASP A 6 -16.62 -5.00 31.15
C ASP A 6 -18.11 -4.84 30.74
N GLU A 7 -18.70 -3.68 31.04
CA GLU A 7 -20.07 -3.29 30.68
C GLU A 7 -20.34 -3.24 29.15
N LEU A 8 -19.35 -2.84 28.34
CA LEU A 8 -19.46 -2.83 26.87
C LEU A 8 -19.47 -4.24 26.27
N VAL A 9 -18.78 -5.19 26.91
CA VAL A 9 -18.67 -6.58 26.47
C VAL A 9 -19.88 -7.41 26.91
N GLN A 10 -20.39 -7.18 28.13
CA GLN A 10 -21.50 -7.93 28.70
C GLN A 10 -22.88 -7.56 28.13
N SER A 11 -23.01 -6.41 27.46
CA SER A 11 -24.29 -5.93 26.92
C SER A 11 -24.61 -6.42 25.50
N LYS A 12 -23.64 -7.02 24.78
CA LYS A 12 -23.83 -7.52 23.42
C LYS A 12 -23.90 -9.06 23.38
N PRO A 13 -24.85 -9.67 22.64
CA PRO A 13 -24.82 -11.12 22.42
C PRO A 13 -23.54 -11.51 21.70
N ALA A 14 -23.01 -12.68 22.04
CA ALA A 14 -21.79 -13.22 21.43
C ALA A 14 -22.08 -14.51 20.66
N ILE A 15 -21.50 -14.61 19.48
CA ILE A 15 -21.38 -15.89 18.76
C ILE A 15 -19.93 -16.37 18.82
N THR A 16 -19.71 -17.67 18.66
CA THR A 16 -18.38 -18.25 18.84
C THR A 16 -18.11 -19.39 17.88
N ARG A 17 -16.83 -19.52 17.48
CA ARG A 17 -16.30 -20.67 16.77
C ARG A 17 -14.88 -20.95 17.26
N GLN A 18 -14.51 -22.22 17.33
CA GLN A 18 -13.16 -22.61 17.69
C GLN A 18 -12.34 -22.85 16.42
N THR A 19 -11.12 -22.35 16.41
CA THR A 19 -10.13 -22.65 15.36
C THR A 19 -9.61 -24.08 15.48
N SER A 20 -9.00 -24.59 14.41
CA SER A 20 -8.39 -25.91 14.33
C SER A 20 -7.23 -26.08 15.32
N PHE A 21 -6.55 -24.99 15.66
CA PHE A 21 -5.46 -24.94 16.64
C PHE A 21 -5.93 -24.62 18.08
N GLY A 22 -7.25 -24.64 18.32
CA GLY A 22 -7.82 -24.69 19.67
C GLY A 22 -8.19 -23.34 20.30
N VAL A 23 -7.92 -22.22 19.62
CA VAL A 23 -8.28 -20.87 20.10
C VAL A 23 -9.74 -20.56 19.78
N THR A 24 -10.49 -20.12 20.79
CA THR A 24 -11.91 -19.76 20.65
C THR A 24 -12.05 -18.32 20.17
N VAL A 25 -12.62 -18.10 19.00
CA VAL A 25 -12.99 -16.75 18.54
C VAL A 25 -14.42 -16.44 18.97
N ARG A 26 -14.65 -15.24 19.51
CA ARG A 26 -15.98 -14.74 19.87
C ARG A 26 -16.21 -13.38 19.25
N VAL A 27 -17.42 -13.10 18.79
CA VAL A 27 -17.79 -11.78 18.24
C VAL A 27 -18.95 -11.21 19.02
N HIS A 28 -18.73 -10.07 19.65
CA HIS A 28 -19.71 -9.31 20.42
C HIS A 28 -20.28 -8.16 19.58
N ALA A 29 -21.53 -8.31 19.14
CA ALA A 29 -22.18 -7.37 18.22
C ALA A 29 -23.67 -7.24 18.51
N ILE A 30 -24.29 -6.11 18.16
CA ILE A 30 -25.74 -5.91 18.29
C ILE A 30 -26.48 -6.72 17.22
N SER A 31 -25.99 -6.68 15.98
CA SER A 31 -26.57 -7.39 14.85
C SER A 31 -25.99 -8.81 14.73
N HIS A 32 -26.86 -9.82 14.77
CA HIS A 32 -26.45 -11.21 14.61
C HIS A 32 -25.83 -11.50 13.23
N ALA A 33 -26.36 -10.89 12.17
CA ALA A 33 -25.82 -11.06 10.81
C ALA A 33 -24.42 -10.46 10.68
N VAL A 34 -24.19 -9.28 11.27
CA VAL A 34 -22.86 -8.64 11.31
C VAL A 34 -21.89 -9.49 12.13
N ALA A 35 -22.36 -10.05 13.25
CA ALA A 35 -21.55 -10.95 14.06
C ALA A 35 -21.06 -12.17 13.25
N ILE A 36 -21.95 -12.81 12.49
CA ILE A 36 -21.63 -13.96 11.63
C ILE A 36 -20.59 -13.57 10.59
N ARG A 37 -20.80 -12.45 9.88
CA ARG A 37 -19.86 -11.93 8.86
C ARG A 37 -18.45 -11.77 9.44
N VAL A 38 -18.32 -11.08 10.58
CA VAL A 38 -17.02 -10.88 11.23
C VAL A 38 -16.43 -12.21 11.71
N LEU A 39 -17.24 -13.11 12.28
CA LEU A 39 -16.75 -14.39 12.78
C LEU A 39 -16.22 -15.29 11.66
N ASP A 40 -16.90 -15.35 10.51
CA ASP A 40 -16.46 -16.15 9.37
C ASP A 40 -15.11 -15.66 8.84
N ILE A 41 -14.99 -14.35 8.59
CA ILE A 41 -13.73 -13.73 8.15
C ILE A 41 -12.62 -13.92 9.19
N ALA A 42 -12.92 -13.71 10.48
CA ALA A 42 -11.94 -13.84 11.54
C ALA A 42 -11.41 -15.28 11.66
N ILE A 43 -12.26 -16.29 11.48
CA ILE A 43 -11.83 -17.68 11.51
C ILE A 43 -10.92 -17.98 10.32
N ASP A 44 -11.36 -17.67 9.10
CA ASP A 44 -10.57 -17.96 7.89
C ASP A 44 -9.19 -17.25 7.94
N SER A 45 -9.18 -15.98 8.33
CA SER A 45 -7.94 -15.21 8.51
C SER A 45 -7.04 -15.78 9.61
N PHE A 46 -7.60 -16.20 10.75
CA PHE A 46 -6.78 -16.68 11.87
C PHE A 46 -6.18 -18.06 11.61
N GLU A 47 -6.90 -18.94 10.90
CA GLU A 47 -6.36 -20.24 10.44
C GLU A 47 -5.18 -20.03 9.51
N LEU A 48 -5.31 -19.14 8.52
CA LEU A 48 -4.23 -18.82 7.59
C LEU A 48 -3.04 -18.17 8.30
N LEU A 49 -3.29 -17.23 9.21
CA LEU A 49 -2.23 -16.62 10.03
C LEU A 49 -1.50 -17.66 10.88
N ALA A 50 -2.22 -18.58 11.52
CA ALA A 50 -1.59 -19.65 12.28
C ALA A 50 -0.72 -20.56 11.39
N SER A 51 -1.17 -20.84 10.16
CA SER A 51 -0.39 -21.58 9.16
C SER A 51 0.83 -20.81 8.66
N ILE A 52 0.74 -19.49 8.48
CA ILE A 52 1.86 -18.64 8.02
C ILE A 52 2.87 -18.45 9.15
N MET A 53 2.40 -18.19 10.35
CA MET A 53 3.27 -17.85 11.47
C MET A 53 3.87 -19.10 12.12
N GLU A 54 3.23 -20.27 12.07
CA GLU A 54 3.72 -21.54 12.65
C GLU A 54 4.25 -21.39 14.10
N ILE A 55 3.74 -20.40 14.83
CA ILE A 55 4.13 -20.06 16.19
C ILE A 55 2.86 -20.15 17.03
N PRO A 56 2.80 -21.06 18.01
CA PRO A 56 1.62 -21.16 18.86
C PRO A 56 1.47 -19.90 19.71
N LEU A 57 0.24 -19.39 19.78
CA LEU A 57 -0.11 -18.29 20.68
C LEU A 57 -0.54 -18.86 22.03
N PRO A 58 -0.13 -18.27 23.17
CA PRO A 58 -0.56 -18.67 24.50
C PRO A 58 -1.97 -18.14 24.82
N LEU A 59 -2.91 -18.28 23.88
CA LEU A 59 -4.27 -17.77 23.96
C LEU A 59 -5.26 -18.91 23.95
N ASN A 60 -6.25 -18.86 24.83
CA ASN A 60 -7.38 -19.79 24.78
C ASN A 60 -8.58 -19.19 24.02
N LYS A 61 -8.59 -17.86 23.87
CA LYS A 61 -9.64 -17.12 23.13
C LYS A 61 -9.12 -15.80 22.54
N VAL A 62 -9.86 -15.31 21.55
CA VAL A 62 -9.81 -13.93 21.04
C VAL A 62 -11.24 -13.42 20.92
N ASP A 63 -11.55 -12.31 21.59
CA ASP A 63 -12.85 -11.65 21.48
C ASP A 63 -12.76 -10.47 20.51
N PHE A 64 -13.65 -10.41 19.52
CA PHE A 64 -13.91 -9.21 18.71
C PHE A 64 -15.06 -8.44 19.35
N ILE A 65 -14.83 -7.16 19.64
CA ILE A 65 -15.82 -6.27 20.24
C ILE A 65 -16.10 -5.16 19.24
N LEU A 66 -17.32 -5.15 18.70
CA LEU A 66 -17.72 -4.13 17.73
C LEU A 66 -18.06 -2.84 18.47
N VAL A 67 -17.37 -1.75 18.14
CA VAL A 67 -17.49 -0.47 18.85
C VAL A 67 -18.14 0.57 17.92
N PRO A 68 -19.26 1.20 18.34
CA PRO A 68 -19.84 2.32 17.61
C PRO A 68 -18.96 3.57 17.73
N ASP A 69 -19.00 4.46 16.73
CA ASP A 69 -18.20 5.69 16.69
C ASP A 69 -16.68 5.49 16.84
N TYR A 70 -16.21 4.28 16.51
CA TYR A 70 -14.80 3.89 16.43
C TYR A 70 -14.39 3.71 14.97
N ASP A 71 -13.12 3.98 14.67
CA ASP A 71 -12.57 3.87 13.33
C ASP A 71 -11.42 2.84 13.30
N GLY A 72 -11.38 2.01 12.27
CA GLY A 72 -10.40 0.92 12.13
C GLY A 72 -10.55 -0.22 13.16
N GLY A 73 -9.41 -0.73 13.62
CA GLY A 73 -9.28 -1.77 14.64
C GLY A 73 -8.32 -1.38 15.77
N MET A 74 -8.23 -2.20 16.82
CA MET A 74 -7.17 -2.14 17.83
C MET A 74 -6.88 -3.54 18.35
N GLU A 75 -5.60 -3.86 18.40
CA GLU A 75 -5.03 -5.20 18.51
C GLU A 75 -4.88 -5.68 19.96
N ASN A 76 -5.69 -5.21 20.91
CA ASN A 76 -5.47 -5.57 22.32
C ASN A 76 -5.42 -7.09 22.48
N TRP A 77 -4.41 -7.59 23.21
CA TRP A 77 -4.10 -9.01 23.32
C TRP A 77 -5.32 -9.86 23.75
N GLY A 78 -5.87 -10.67 22.83
CA GLY A 78 -7.05 -11.50 23.05
C GLY A 78 -8.39 -10.76 23.02
N HIS A 79 -8.39 -9.46 22.72
CA HIS A 79 -9.55 -8.55 22.73
C HIS A 79 -9.45 -7.51 21.60
N VAL A 80 -9.76 -7.92 20.37
CA VAL A 80 -9.75 -7.03 19.21
C VAL A 80 -10.94 -6.07 19.28
N LEU A 81 -10.66 -4.77 19.20
CA LEU A 81 -11.70 -3.78 18.90
C LEU A 81 -11.86 -3.64 17.40
N LEU A 82 -13.10 -3.56 16.93
CA LEU A 82 -13.40 -3.39 15.52
C LEU A 82 -14.50 -2.35 15.35
N SER A 83 -14.35 -1.45 14.38
CA SER A 83 -15.40 -0.49 14.04
C SER A 83 -16.71 -1.19 13.65
N GLU A 84 -17.80 -0.86 14.33
CA GLU A 84 -19.14 -1.40 14.00
C GLU A 84 -19.62 -0.91 12.62
N ASN A 85 -19.22 0.29 12.21
CA ASN A 85 -19.52 0.84 10.89
C ASN A 85 -18.80 0.05 9.79
N LEU A 86 -17.51 -0.24 9.99
CA LEU A 86 -16.73 -1.07 9.07
C LEU A 86 -17.34 -2.47 8.93
N ALA A 87 -17.64 -3.12 10.07
CA ALA A 87 -18.24 -4.45 10.08
C ALA A 87 -19.62 -4.50 9.40
N THR A 88 -20.39 -3.41 9.46
CA THR A 88 -21.75 -3.34 8.91
C THR A 88 -21.80 -2.91 7.45
N TYR A 89 -21.03 -1.89 7.08
CA TYR A 89 -21.14 -1.19 5.80
C TYR A 89 -19.85 -1.18 4.99
N GLY A 90 -18.71 -1.56 5.56
CA GLY A 90 -17.46 -1.65 4.82
C GLY A 90 -17.51 -2.73 3.76
N ASP A 91 -16.77 -2.54 2.68
CA ASP A 91 -16.61 -3.59 1.68
C ASP A 91 -15.88 -4.82 2.26
N ASP A 92 -16.05 -5.96 1.61
CA ASP A 92 -15.50 -7.22 2.10
C ASP A 92 -13.97 -7.21 2.12
N ALA A 93 -13.31 -6.55 1.17
CA ALA A 93 -11.85 -6.57 1.09
C ALA A 93 -11.21 -5.75 2.21
N HIS A 94 -11.70 -4.53 2.43
CA HIS A 94 -11.22 -3.67 3.50
C HIS A 94 -11.52 -4.27 4.88
N LEU A 95 -12.73 -4.82 5.11
CA LEU A 95 -13.05 -5.52 6.36
C LEU A 95 -12.15 -6.75 6.59
N THR A 96 -11.92 -7.55 5.54
CA THR A 96 -11.04 -8.73 5.61
C THR A 96 -9.61 -8.34 5.95
N TYR A 97 -9.09 -7.30 5.31
CA TYR A 97 -7.77 -6.74 5.61
C TYR A 97 -7.67 -6.29 7.07
N VAL A 98 -8.59 -5.48 7.58
CA VAL A 98 -8.52 -4.99 8.96
C VAL A 98 -8.59 -6.16 9.96
N ILE A 99 -9.49 -7.11 9.76
CA ILE A 99 -9.58 -8.30 10.62
C ILE A 99 -8.27 -9.10 10.60
N ALA A 100 -7.68 -9.32 9.42
CA ALA A 100 -6.40 -10.01 9.29
C ALA A 100 -5.27 -9.23 9.99
N HIS A 101 -5.27 -7.90 9.87
CA HIS A 101 -4.31 -6.99 10.49
C HIS A 101 -4.32 -7.09 12.02
N GLU A 102 -5.49 -6.92 12.63
CA GLU A 102 -5.64 -7.01 14.09
C GLU A 102 -5.31 -8.41 14.64
N LEU A 103 -5.58 -9.46 13.86
CA LEU A 103 -5.21 -10.82 14.23
C LEU A 103 -3.69 -11.06 14.09
N ALA A 104 -3.07 -10.61 13.00
CA ALA A 104 -1.64 -10.72 12.76
C ALA A 104 -0.84 -10.04 13.88
N HIS A 105 -1.36 -8.95 14.42
CA HIS A 105 -0.76 -8.26 15.53
C HIS A 105 -0.53 -9.12 16.77
N HIS A 106 -1.32 -10.18 17.01
CA HIS A 106 -1.09 -11.13 18.10
C HIS A 106 0.32 -11.75 18.07
N TRP A 107 0.89 -11.90 16.87
CA TRP A 107 2.30 -12.26 16.70
C TRP A 107 3.22 -11.03 16.63
N ILE A 108 2.86 -10.02 15.84
CA ILE A 108 3.69 -8.84 15.53
C ILE A 108 3.11 -7.60 16.23
N GLY A 109 3.72 -7.18 17.33
CA GLY A 109 3.29 -6.04 18.16
C GLY A 109 2.82 -6.47 19.55
N ASN A 110 2.19 -7.63 19.63
CA ASN A 110 1.86 -8.29 20.88
C ASN A 110 3.00 -9.22 21.31
N LYS A 111 3.14 -10.41 20.69
CA LYS A 111 4.12 -11.43 21.12
C LYS A 111 5.56 -10.94 21.02
N ALA A 112 5.88 -10.27 19.93
CA ALA A 112 7.15 -9.59 19.71
C ALA A 112 6.85 -8.14 19.31
N THR A 113 7.39 -7.16 20.03
CA THR A 113 7.09 -5.74 19.81
C THR A 113 8.35 -4.93 19.50
N VAL A 114 8.24 -3.80 18.83
CA VAL A 114 9.41 -2.93 18.64
C VAL A 114 9.92 -2.37 19.98
N ASP A 115 11.24 -2.19 20.08
CA ASP A 115 11.87 -1.68 21.31
C ASP A 115 11.67 -0.16 21.52
N SER A 116 11.20 0.54 20.49
CA SER A 116 10.97 1.97 20.49
C SER A 116 9.89 2.35 19.48
N TRP A 117 9.08 3.36 19.82
CA TRP A 117 8.12 3.99 18.91
C TRP A 117 8.77 4.53 17.64
N ARG A 118 10.08 4.80 17.66
CA ARG A 118 10.86 5.13 16.47
C ARG A 118 10.68 4.11 15.33
N TRP A 119 10.50 2.85 15.69
CA TRP A 119 10.37 1.74 14.75
C TRP A 119 8.92 1.27 14.56
N ILE A 120 7.93 2.03 15.04
CA ILE A 120 6.53 1.58 14.96
C ILE A 120 6.10 1.30 13.53
N CYS A 121 6.55 2.09 12.53
CA CYS A 121 6.24 1.76 11.14
C CYS A 121 6.81 0.39 10.73
N LEU A 122 7.99 -0.02 11.18
CA LEU A 122 8.50 -1.37 10.89
C LEU A 122 7.54 -2.44 11.44
N GLN A 123 6.99 -2.25 12.65
CA GLN A 123 6.01 -3.18 13.21
C GLN A 123 4.74 -3.22 12.35
N GLU A 124 4.18 -2.06 12.06
CA GLU A 124 2.94 -1.91 11.29
C GLU A 124 3.09 -2.44 9.86
N ASP A 125 4.21 -2.16 9.20
CA ASP A 125 4.51 -2.59 7.84
C ASP A 125 4.70 -4.11 7.77
N LEU A 126 5.35 -4.73 8.78
CA LEU A 126 5.48 -6.18 8.87
C LEU A 126 4.12 -6.86 9.09
N THR A 127 3.28 -6.30 9.96
CA THR A 127 1.91 -6.77 10.17
C THR A 127 1.09 -6.66 8.88
N ASP A 128 1.16 -5.52 8.20
CA ASP A 128 0.44 -5.29 6.95
C ASP A 128 0.86 -6.23 5.84
N TYR A 129 2.18 -6.42 5.67
CA TYR A 129 2.72 -7.35 4.69
C TYR A 129 2.13 -8.76 4.86
N VAL A 130 2.12 -9.29 6.08
CA VAL A 130 1.52 -10.61 6.36
C VAL A 130 0.01 -10.59 6.13
N SER A 131 -0.65 -9.50 6.53
CA SER A 131 -2.11 -9.35 6.41
C SER A 131 -2.57 -9.24 4.96
N TYR A 132 -1.75 -8.68 4.07
CA TYR A 132 -2.02 -8.65 2.62
C TYR A 132 -2.02 -10.06 2.04
N LYS A 133 -1.09 -10.93 2.45
CA LYS A 133 -1.08 -12.35 2.03
C LYS A 133 -2.35 -13.06 2.45
N VAL A 134 -2.78 -12.85 3.70
CA VAL A 134 -4.00 -13.45 4.25
C VAL A 134 -5.25 -12.91 3.54
N ALA A 135 -5.39 -11.59 3.42
CA ALA A 135 -6.53 -10.98 2.78
C ALA A 135 -6.66 -11.40 1.31
N ALA A 136 -5.56 -11.42 0.57
CA ALA A 136 -5.55 -11.87 -0.82
C ALA A 136 -6.02 -13.34 -0.96
N ALA A 137 -5.58 -14.22 -0.05
CA ALA A 137 -5.98 -15.62 -0.03
C ALA A 137 -7.45 -15.81 0.35
N VAL A 138 -7.95 -15.10 1.38
CA VAL A 138 -9.37 -15.15 1.81
C VAL A 138 -10.30 -14.63 0.71
N LEU A 139 -9.90 -13.57 0.00
CA LEU A 139 -10.67 -12.98 -1.09
C LEU A 139 -10.49 -13.72 -2.42
N GLY A 140 -9.58 -14.70 -2.50
CA GLY A 140 -9.34 -15.50 -3.70
C GLY A 140 -8.71 -14.73 -4.86
N HIS A 141 -7.99 -13.62 -4.58
CA HIS A 141 -7.43 -12.72 -5.60
C HIS A 141 -8.45 -12.21 -6.63
N ASP A 142 -9.71 -12.04 -6.23
CA ASP A 142 -10.74 -11.51 -7.11
C ASP A 142 -10.70 -9.97 -7.23
N SER A 143 -11.66 -9.40 -7.95
CA SER A 143 -11.73 -7.96 -8.19
C SER A 143 -11.83 -7.11 -6.91
N ARG A 144 -12.32 -7.68 -5.79
CA ARG A 144 -12.37 -6.97 -4.50
C ARG A 144 -10.95 -6.74 -3.97
N TRP A 145 -10.08 -7.75 -4.10
CA TRP A 145 -8.66 -7.62 -3.75
C TRP A 145 -7.94 -6.61 -4.66
N GLU A 146 -8.17 -6.68 -5.98
CA GLU A 146 -7.57 -5.72 -6.92
C GLU A 146 -7.94 -4.28 -6.60
N ARG A 147 -9.22 -4.05 -6.26
CA ARG A 147 -9.76 -2.76 -5.86
C ARG A 147 -9.13 -2.24 -4.56
N PHE A 148 -8.95 -3.11 -3.56
CA PHE A 148 -8.25 -2.77 -2.33
C PHE A 148 -6.79 -2.37 -2.59
N MET A 149 -6.06 -3.12 -3.43
CA MET A 149 -4.69 -2.76 -3.77
C MET A 149 -4.61 -1.44 -4.54
N LEU A 150 -5.60 -1.16 -5.38
CA LEU A 150 -5.71 0.12 -6.07
C LEU A 150 -5.90 1.29 -5.09
N SER A 151 -6.72 1.13 -4.05
CA SER A 151 -6.88 2.18 -3.04
C SER A 151 -5.60 2.44 -2.25
N LYS A 152 -4.85 1.39 -1.92
CA LYS A 152 -3.52 1.49 -1.29
C LYS A 152 -2.53 2.21 -2.20
N TYR A 153 -2.52 1.90 -3.50
CA TYR A 153 -1.72 2.62 -4.48
C TYR A 153 -2.06 4.12 -4.47
N VAL A 154 -3.34 4.50 -4.56
CA VAL A 154 -3.76 5.92 -4.50
C VAL A 154 -3.33 6.59 -3.19
N ALA A 155 -3.49 5.91 -2.05
CA ALA A 155 -3.06 6.42 -0.74
C ALA A 155 -1.56 6.69 -0.68
N ILE A 156 -0.73 5.82 -1.28
CA ILE A 156 0.72 6.04 -1.41
C ILE A 156 1.00 7.31 -2.21
N GLN A 157 0.39 7.46 -3.39
CA GLN A 157 0.61 8.62 -4.27
C GLN A 157 0.27 9.93 -3.54
N LEU A 158 -0.88 9.98 -2.87
CA LEU A 158 -1.32 11.18 -2.15
C LEU A 158 -0.42 11.50 -0.95
N THR A 159 0.07 10.47 -0.27
CA THR A 159 0.98 10.63 0.86
C THR A 159 2.30 11.25 0.42
N GLU A 160 2.91 10.69 -0.62
CA GLU A 160 4.20 11.18 -1.12
C GLU A 160 4.10 12.51 -1.86
N ASP A 161 2.97 12.80 -2.51
CA ASP A 161 2.79 14.06 -3.24
C ASP A 161 2.38 15.24 -2.32
N PHE A 162 1.63 14.98 -1.25
CA PHE A 162 0.96 16.05 -0.49
C PHE A 162 1.13 15.99 1.04
N PHE A 163 1.12 14.80 1.65
CA PHE A 163 0.97 14.69 3.11
C PHE A 163 2.30 14.59 3.84
N ALA A 164 3.17 13.70 3.37
CA ALA A 164 4.47 13.39 3.95
C ALA A 164 5.59 13.32 2.90
N PRO A 165 5.68 14.29 1.95
CA PRO A 165 6.74 14.29 0.96
C PRO A 165 8.10 14.30 1.66
N GLU A 166 9.02 13.46 1.19
CA GLU A 166 10.40 13.39 1.69
C GLU A 166 10.54 12.91 3.15
N HIS A 167 9.49 12.36 3.76
CA HIS A 167 9.57 11.81 5.12
C HIS A 167 10.14 10.38 5.12
N SER A 168 11.00 10.09 6.10
CA SER A 168 11.45 8.73 6.40
C SER A 168 10.40 7.94 7.18
N LEU A 169 10.52 6.61 7.23
CA LEU A 169 9.69 5.75 8.09
C LEU A 169 10.15 5.69 9.55
N VAL A 170 11.25 6.39 9.86
CA VAL A 170 11.71 6.61 11.23
C VAL A 170 10.81 7.63 11.92
N MET A 171 10.15 7.19 12.98
CA MET A 171 9.16 8.01 13.67
C MET A 171 9.78 8.85 14.80
N PRO A 172 9.26 10.06 15.07
CA PRO A 172 9.75 10.90 16.15
C PRO A 172 9.30 10.38 17.53
N ASP A 173 9.99 10.77 18.60
CA ASP A 173 9.68 10.30 19.96
C ASP A 173 8.25 10.66 20.42
N ASN A 174 7.67 11.75 19.92
CA ASN A 174 6.31 12.21 20.22
C ASN A 174 5.26 11.72 19.20
N THR A 175 5.43 10.49 18.70
CA THR A 175 4.52 9.89 17.73
C THR A 175 3.08 9.82 18.25
N THR A 176 2.12 10.12 17.37
CA THR A 176 0.69 10.06 17.66
C THR A 176 0.02 9.04 16.74
N GLN A 177 -1.16 8.54 17.11
CA GLN A 177 -1.92 7.61 16.26
C GLN A 177 -2.16 8.17 14.85
N SER A 178 -2.52 9.45 14.76
CA SER A 178 -2.74 10.11 13.45
C SER A 178 -1.46 10.14 12.60
N LEU A 179 -0.29 10.24 13.21
CA LEU A 179 0.98 10.21 12.48
C LEU A 179 1.27 8.79 11.97
N ILE A 180 1.04 7.77 12.81
CA ILE A 180 1.17 6.35 12.43
C ILE A 180 0.26 6.04 11.23
N THR A 181 -1.05 6.33 11.34
CA THR A 181 -2.03 6.05 10.28
C THR A 181 -1.74 6.76 8.95
N SER A 182 -1.03 7.89 8.97
CA SER A 182 -0.73 8.66 7.75
C SER A 182 0.64 8.36 7.14
N HIS A 183 1.53 7.65 7.84
CA HIS A 183 2.92 7.46 7.41
C HIS A 183 3.34 5.98 7.31
N CYS A 184 2.85 5.13 8.21
CA CYS A 184 3.10 3.68 8.15
C CYS A 184 2.12 3.01 7.16
N TYR A 185 2.19 1.68 6.95
CA TYR A 185 1.27 0.89 6.10
C TYR A 185 1.40 1.13 4.58
N LEU A 186 2.22 2.09 4.17
CA LEU A 186 2.31 2.57 2.80
C LEU A 186 3.67 2.22 2.20
N LYS A 187 4.63 3.16 2.24
CA LYS A 187 5.97 2.98 1.70
C LYS A 187 6.63 1.70 2.20
N GLY A 188 6.58 1.44 3.51
CA GLY A 188 7.29 0.31 4.10
C GLY A 188 6.78 -1.06 3.64
N VAL A 189 5.48 -1.20 3.40
CA VAL A 189 4.92 -2.46 2.85
C VAL A 189 5.44 -2.71 1.43
N VAL A 190 5.46 -1.68 0.58
CA VAL A 190 6.04 -1.79 -0.78
C VAL A 190 7.54 -2.13 -0.73
N LEU A 191 8.28 -1.63 0.28
CA LEU A 191 9.68 -2.03 0.48
C LEU A 191 9.81 -3.50 0.85
N LEU A 192 8.92 -4.04 1.68
CA LEU A 192 8.90 -5.46 2.05
C LEU A 192 8.54 -6.34 0.84
N GLU A 193 7.52 -5.97 0.06
CA GLU A 193 7.19 -6.66 -1.20
C GLU A 193 8.34 -6.58 -2.21
N SER A 194 9.04 -5.43 -2.28
CA SER A 194 10.22 -5.28 -3.13
C SER A 194 11.34 -6.26 -2.74
N MET A 195 11.59 -6.41 -1.44
CA MET A 195 12.53 -7.41 -0.92
C MET A 195 12.08 -8.83 -1.24
N GLU A 196 10.78 -9.13 -1.10
CA GLU A 196 10.19 -10.43 -1.45
C GLU A 196 10.48 -10.78 -2.92
N THR A 197 10.46 -9.82 -3.85
CA THR A 197 10.82 -10.09 -5.26
C THR A 197 12.27 -10.56 -5.46
N VAL A 198 13.13 -10.40 -4.45
CA VAL A 198 14.53 -10.83 -4.46
C VAL A 198 14.69 -12.19 -3.77
N VAL A 199 14.06 -12.37 -2.61
CA VAL A 199 14.29 -13.54 -1.75
C VAL A 199 13.22 -14.64 -1.88
N GLY A 200 12.07 -14.31 -2.46
CA GLY A 200 10.88 -15.16 -2.52
C GLY A 200 10.04 -15.08 -1.24
N GLU A 201 8.74 -15.36 -1.40
CA GLU A 201 7.74 -15.30 -0.33
C GLU A 201 8.11 -16.19 0.87
N ASP A 202 8.48 -17.45 0.63
CA ASP A 202 8.84 -18.42 1.67
C ASP A 202 9.98 -17.91 2.56
N TYR A 203 11.02 -17.30 1.96
CA TYR A 203 12.15 -16.75 2.71
C TYR A 203 11.72 -15.54 3.53
N MET A 204 10.95 -14.62 2.93
CA MET A 204 10.46 -13.42 3.61
C MET A 204 9.61 -13.79 4.83
N LEU A 205 8.63 -14.68 4.66
CA LEU A 205 7.78 -15.15 5.76
C LEU A 205 8.59 -15.91 6.82
N SER A 206 9.57 -16.71 6.42
CA SER A 206 10.49 -17.39 7.35
C SER A 206 11.31 -16.39 8.17
N ALA A 207 11.80 -15.30 7.58
CA ALA A 207 12.54 -14.25 8.29
C ALA A 207 11.66 -13.56 9.35
N ILE A 208 10.42 -13.20 9.00
CA ILE A 208 9.45 -12.60 9.93
C ILE A 208 9.12 -13.57 11.06
N ARG A 209 8.85 -14.83 10.73
CA ARG A 209 8.58 -15.90 11.70
C ARG A 209 9.74 -16.07 12.67
N ASN A 210 10.97 -16.17 12.17
CA ASN A 210 12.15 -16.35 13.01
C ASN A 210 12.40 -15.13 13.91
N LEU A 211 12.16 -13.91 13.41
CA LEU A 211 12.21 -12.70 14.23
C LEU A 211 11.23 -12.81 15.42
N VAL A 212 9.95 -13.11 15.16
CA VAL A 212 8.91 -13.21 16.20
C VAL A 212 9.11 -14.41 17.14
N ALA A 213 9.63 -15.53 16.64
CA ALA A 213 9.87 -16.72 17.45
C ALA A 213 11.02 -16.52 18.44
N THR A 214 12.08 -15.81 18.03
CA THR A 214 13.33 -15.69 18.79
C THR A 214 13.42 -14.44 19.64
N ARG A 215 12.53 -13.46 19.44
CA ARG A 215 12.54 -12.17 20.13
C ARG A 215 11.20 -11.85 20.76
N THR A 216 11.23 -11.28 21.96
CA THR A 216 10.08 -10.59 22.55
C THR A 216 10.10 -9.09 22.22
N SER A 217 11.27 -8.54 21.90
CA SER A 217 11.44 -7.17 21.45
C SER A 217 12.48 -7.08 20.33
N PHE A 218 12.24 -6.23 19.33
CA PHE A 218 13.10 -6.07 18.16
C PHE A 218 13.23 -4.63 17.69
N ASP A 219 14.24 -4.37 16.88
CA ASP A 219 14.51 -3.11 16.19
C ASP A 219 14.81 -3.39 14.71
N MET A 220 15.14 -2.32 13.95
CA MET A 220 15.57 -2.44 12.56
C MET A 220 16.76 -3.41 12.40
N SER A 221 17.78 -3.30 13.25
CA SER A 221 19.00 -4.12 13.17
C SER A 221 18.69 -5.62 13.33
N SER A 222 17.76 -5.95 14.23
CA SER A 222 17.33 -7.32 14.49
C SER A 222 16.60 -7.92 13.29
N PHE A 223 15.75 -7.15 12.60
CA PHE A 223 15.10 -7.59 11.36
C PHE A 223 16.10 -7.74 10.21
N LEU A 224 17.00 -6.77 10.04
CA LEU A 224 17.98 -6.75 8.95
C LEU A 224 19.03 -7.88 9.03
N LEU A 225 19.23 -8.49 10.20
CA LEU A 225 20.12 -9.63 10.38
C LEU A 225 19.80 -10.80 9.44
N TYR A 226 18.53 -10.98 9.06
CA TYR A 226 18.10 -12.05 8.14
C TYR A 226 18.43 -11.77 6.67
N PHE A 227 18.85 -10.55 6.31
CA PHE A 227 19.08 -10.13 4.94
C PHE A 227 20.51 -9.60 4.68
N LYS A 228 21.36 -9.56 5.72
CA LYS A 228 22.72 -9.00 5.64
C LYS A 228 23.65 -9.75 4.68
N ASP A 229 23.44 -11.05 4.53
CA ASP A 229 24.31 -11.94 3.73
C ASP A 229 23.75 -12.18 2.32
N ILE A 230 22.70 -11.42 1.93
CA ILE A 230 22.07 -11.51 0.60
C ILE A 230 22.65 -10.39 -0.27
N PRO A 231 23.60 -10.67 -1.18
CA PRO A 231 24.19 -9.65 -2.03
C PRO A 231 23.20 -9.21 -3.12
N VAL A 232 23.08 -7.90 -3.32
CA VAL A 232 22.34 -7.28 -4.44
C VAL A 232 23.26 -6.54 -5.42
N ASP A 233 24.50 -6.31 -5.00
CA ASP A 233 25.64 -5.88 -5.82
C ASP A 233 26.94 -6.38 -5.17
N GLN A 234 28.11 -6.12 -5.78
CA GLN A 234 29.42 -6.61 -5.32
C GLN A 234 29.70 -6.34 -3.83
N ASN A 235 29.29 -5.18 -3.31
CA ASN A 235 29.56 -4.75 -1.92
C ASN A 235 28.30 -4.24 -1.21
N ILE A 236 27.11 -4.56 -1.72
CA ILE A 236 25.83 -4.07 -1.18
C ILE A 236 24.93 -5.27 -0.89
N SER A 237 24.45 -5.36 0.34
CA SER A 237 23.48 -6.34 0.78
C SER A 237 22.05 -5.83 0.66
N LEU A 238 21.08 -6.75 0.58
CA LEU A 238 19.67 -6.41 0.60
C LEU A 238 19.28 -5.67 1.89
N ALA A 239 19.89 -6.03 3.02
CA ALA A 239 19.70 -5.33 4.29
C ALA A 239 20.05 -3.83 4.20
N GLN A 240 21.19 -3.49 3.58
CA GLN A 240 21.61 -2.11 3.41
C GLN A 240 20.67 -1.33 2.48
N VAL A 241 20.13 -1.98 1.45
CA VAL A 241 19.13 -1.36 0.57
C VAL A 241 17.86 -1.04 1.36
N TYR A 242 17.31 -2.00 2.10
CA TYR A 242 16.10 -1.77 2.90
C TYR A 242 16.32 -0.68 3.96
N GLU A 243 17.45 -0.72 4.67
CA GLU A 243 17.80 0.30 5.67
C GLU A 243 17.82 1.69 5.04
N TYR A 244 18.50 1.86 3.91
CA TYR A 244 18.57 3.14 3.20
C TYR A 244 17.17 3.66 2.86
N TRP A 245 16.31 2.82 2.30
CA TRP A 245 14.94 3.21 1.94
C TRP A 245 14.06 3.55 3.16
N PHE A 246 14.26 2.86 4.27
CA PHE A 246 13.49 3.09 5.49
C PHE A 246 13.87 4.42 6.16
N ILE A 247 15.17 4.70 6.26
CA ILE A 247 15.68 5.91 6.93
C ILE A 247 15.73 7.14 6.02
N THR A 248 15.65 6.96 4.69
CA THR A 248 15.68 8.06 3.72
C THR A 248 14.28 8.31 3.17
N GLY A 249 13.79 9.52 3.35
CA GLY A 249 12.51 9.93 2.80
C GLY A 249 12.58 10.31 1.32
N GLY A 250 11.43 10.21 0.65
CA GLY A 250 11.28 10.59 -0.74
C GLY A 250 10.77 9.47 -1.63
N PHE A 251 10.31 9.90 -2.81
CA PHE A 251 9.70 9.07 -3.84
C PHE A 251 10.45 9.29 -5.16
N PRO A 252 11.50 8.49 -5.43
CA PRO A 252 12.37 8.74 -6.57
C PRO A 252 11.69 8.46 -7.90
N ALA A 253 12.32 8.97 -8.96
CA ALA A 253 11.82 8.88 -10.31
C ALA A 253 12.93 8.50 -11.29
N VAL A 254 12.56 7.77 -12.34
CA VAL A 254 13.47 7.44 -13.44
C VAL A 254 12.88 7.88 -14.78
N LYS A 255 13.74 8.29 -15.70
CA LYS A 255 13.40 8.52 -17.11
C LYS A 255 14.00 7.41 -17.96
N LEU A 256 13.16 6.78 -18.76
CA LEU A 256 13.53 5.83 -19.79
C LEU A 256 13.48 6.53 -21.14
N SER A 257 14.53 6.40 -21.93
CA SER A 257 14.61 6.97 -23.28
C SER A 257 15.16 5.94 -24.25
N ASN A 258 14.33 5.51 -25.20
CA ASN A 258 14.75 4.61 -26.27
C ASN A 258 14.94 5.39 -27.57
N SER A 259 16.12 5.26 -28.18
CA SER A 259 16.47 5.89 -29.45
C SER A 259 17.04 4.86 -30.42
N PRO A 260 17.20 5.20 -31.72
CA PRO A 260 17.84 4.29 -32.67
C PRO A 260 19.30 3.94 -32.32
N LEU A 261 19.96 4.69 -31.44
CA LEU A 261 21.38 4.55 -31.10
C LEU A 261 21.62 3.99 -29.70
N SER A 262 20.73 4.26 -28.75
CA SER A 262 20.87 3.84 -27.36
C SER A 262 19.53 3.68 -26.66
N PHE A 263 19.53 2.83 -25.64
CA PHE A 263 18.55 2.80 -24.57
C PHE A 263 19.18 3.39 -23.32
N GLU A 264 18.56 4.41 -22.72
CA GLU A 264 19.04 5.07 -21.52
C GLU A 264 17.98 5.01 -20.41
N LEU A 265 18.43 4.67 -19.21
CA LEU A 265 17.68 4.78 -17.97
C LEU A 265 18.42 5.78 -17.07
N GLN A 266 17.75 6.84 -16.65
CA GLN A 266 18.33 7.93 -15.86
C GLN A 266 17.49 8.16 -14.60
N GLN A 267 18.11 8.13 -13.42
CA GLN A 267 17.47 8.60 -12.20
C GLN A 267 17.34 10.12 -12.25
N LEU A 268 16.17 10.65 -11.88
CA LEU A 268 15.86 12.08 -11.93
C LEU A 268 16.18 12.81 -10.63
N ASN A 269 16.42 12.08 -9.55
CA ASN A 269 16.83 12.63 -8.27
C ASN A 269 18.29 13.12 -8.32
N PRO A 270 18.67 14.16 -7.54
CA PRO A 270 20.04 14.67 -7.51
C PRO A 270 21.09 13.65 -7.04
N SER A 271 20.68 12.69 -6.21
CA SER A 271 21.52 11.59 -5.73
C SER A 271 20.87 10.27 -6.11
N PRO A 272 21.66 9.26 -6.53
CA PRO A 272 21.12 7.99 -6.96
C PRO A 272 20.55 7.20 -5.78
N TRP A 273 19.41 6.57 -6.02
CA TRP A 273 18.75 5.65 -5.12
C TRP A 273 19.06 4.20 -5.53
N PRO A 274 19.05 3.24 -4.58
CA PRO A 274 19.15 1.82 -4.89
C PRO A 274 17.80 1.29 -5.41
N LEU A 275 17.57 1.39 -6.73
CA LEU A 275 16.28 1.06 -7.33
C LEU A 275 16.23 -0.40 -7.79
N ARG A 276 15.21 -1.16 -7.34
CA ARG A 276 14.89 -2.48 -7.89
C ARG A 276 14.22 -2.31 -9.25
N LEU A 277 14.86 -2.77 -10.32
CA LEU A 277 14.33 -2.70 -11.67
C LEU A 277 13.46 -3.94 -11.96
N SER A 278 12.16 -3.85 -11.68
CA SER A 278 11.21 -4.90 -12.06
C SER A 278 10.89 -4.78 -13.56
N THR A 279 11.46 -5.68 -14.37
CA THR A 279 11.26 -5.73 -15.82
C THR A 279 11.51 -7.14 -16.36
N LYS A 280 10.85 -7.49 -17.47
CA LYS A 280 11.07 -8.73 -18.22
C LYS A 280 12.19 -8.61 -19.28
N GLN A 281 12.74 -7.42 -19.55
CA GLN A 281 13.63 -7.16 -20.69
C GLN A 281 15.14 -7.17 -20.38
N GLY A 282 15.56 -7.98 -19.39
CA GLY A 282 16.99 -8.28 -19.15
C GLY A 282 17.84 -7.07 -18.73
N LEU A 283 17.26 -6.14 -17.97
CA LEU A 283 18.02 -5.13 -17.23
C LEU A 283 18.63 -5.74 -15.96
N PRO A 284 19.70 -5.16 -15.40
CA PRO A 284 20.18 -5.58 -14.09
C PRO A 284 19.06 -5.48 -13.05
N PRO A 285 19.02 -6.37 -12.04
CA PRO A 285 17.94 -6.38 -11.05
C PRO A 285 17.89 -5.09 -10.22
N PHE A 286 19.04 -4.42 -10.05
CA PHE A 286 19.16 -3.16 -9.34
C PHE A 286 19.89 -2.10 -10.16
N LEU A 287 19.54 -0.84 -9.94
CA LEU A 287 20.27 0.33 -10.42
C LEU A 287 20.75 1.15 -9.22
N PHE A 288 22.07 1.21 -9.02
CA PHE A 288 22.73 2.04 -8.01
C PHE A 288 23.38 3.30 -8.60
N ALA A 289 23.59 3.33 -9.92
CA ALA A 289 24.19 4.45 -10.62
C ALA A 289 23.13 5.50 -11.01
N GLN A 290 23.57 6.73 -11.26
CA GLN A 290 22.69 7.82 -11.73
C GLN A 290 22.05 7.49 -13.08
N SER A 291 22.77 6.78 -13.96
CA SER A 291 22.24 6.34 -15.25
C SER A 291 22.84 5.01 -15.69
N LEU A 292 22.12 4.35 -16.59
CA LEU A 292 22.52 3.13 -17.29
C LEU A 292 22.23 3.33 -18.78
N THR A 293 23.26 3.20 -19.61
CA THR A 293 23.12 3.26 -21.07
C THR A 293 23.49 1.91 -21.67
N THR A 294 22.61 1.39 -22.53
CA THR A 294 22.81 0.12 -23.25
C THR A 294 22.44 0.27 -24.73
N SER A 295 22.64 -0.79 -25.51
CA SER A 295 22.13 -0.85 -26.89
C SER A 295 20.60 -0.68 -26.93
N PRO A 296 20.05 -0.12 -28.02
CA PRO A 296 18.61 0.02 -28.21
C PRO A 296 17.86 -1.27 -27.93
N LYS A 297 16.66 -1.14 -27.37
CA LYS A 297 15.79 -2.29 -27.11
C LYS A 297 14.79 -2.41 -28.26
N ASN A 298 14.74 -3.58 -28.88
CA ASN A 298 13.84 -3.89 -30.00
C ASN A 298 12.38 -4.04 -29.55
N THR A 299 12.17 -4.34 -28.28
CA THR A 299 10.84 -4.43 -27.67
C THR A 299 10.68 -3.27 -26.69
N GLU A 300 9.46 -2.75 -26.60
CA GLU A 300 9.10 -1.77 -25.57
C GLU A 300 9.47 -2.30 -24.18
N VAL A 301 10.00 -1.40 -23.35
CA VAL A 301 10.44 -1.72 -21.99
C VAL A 301 9.56 -0.99 -21.01
N LEU A 302 8.70 -1.73 -20.31
CA LEU A 302 7.92 -1.21 -19.19
C LEU A 302 8.63 -1.58 -17.91
N LEU A 303 8.85 -0.57 -17.07
CA LEU A 303 9.56 -0.69 -15.81
C LEU A 303 8.59 -0.52 -14.65
N ASN A 304 8.80 -1.29 -13.59
CA ASN A 304 8.05 -1.19 -12.35
C ASN A 304 6.53 -1.37 -12.50
N LEU A 305 6.08 -2.11 -13.51
CA LEU A 305 4.64 -2.30 -13.73
C LEU A 305 3.99 -2.96 -12.52
N ASN A 306 2.79 -2.49 -12.15
CA ASN A 306 2.05 -2.84 -10.94
C ASN A 306 2.67 -2.30 -9.65
N PHE A 307 3.54 -1.29 -9.74
CA PHE A 307 4.13 -0.60 -8.60
C PHE A 307 4.86 -1.54 -7.61
N THR A 308 5.58 -2.55 -8.14
CA THR A 308 6.33 -3.54 -7.35
C THR A 308 7.54 -2.97 -6.59
N SER A 309 7.82 -1.67 -6.75
CA SER A 309 8.91 -0.95 -6.14
C SER A 309 8.56 0.53 -6.01
N PHE A 310 9.14 1.20 -5.02
CA PHE A 310 8.70 2.54 -4.60
C PHE A 310 9.33 3.68 -5.44
N TYR A 311 9.03 3.75 -6.74
CA TYR A 311 9.45 4.85 -7.61
C TYR A 311 8.52 5.08 -8.81
N ARG A 312 8.56 6.29 -9.37
CA ARG A 312 7.85 6.69 -10.59
C ARG A 312 8.66 6.44 -11.85
N VAL A 313 7.99 6.17 -12.97
CA VAL A 313 8.64 5.97 -14.26
C VAL A 313 8.14 6.97 -15.30
N ASN A 314 9.06 7.75 -15.87
CA ASN A 314 8.81 8.60 -17.02
C ASN A 314 9.35 7.93 -18.29
N TYR A 315 8.57 7.91 -19.35
CA TYR A 315 9.00 7.38 -20.65
C TYR A 315 9.21 8.51 -21.67
N ASP A 316 9.91 8.22 -22.75
CA ASP A 316 9.97 9.12 -23.89
C ASP A 316 8.60 9.22 -24.60
N PRO A 317 8.36 10.27 -25.41
CA PRO A 317 7.06 10.50 -26.05
C PRO A 317 6.57 9.34 -26.91
N THR A 318 7.46 8.63 -27.59
CA THR A 318 7.06 7.54 -28.49
C THR A 318 6.59 6.33 -27.71
N THR A 319 7.28 6.02 -26.61
CA THR A 319 6.88 4.98 -25.66
C THR A 319 5.57 5.34 -24.97
N TRP A 320 5.38 6.58 -24.52
CA TRP A 320 4.09 6.99 -23.92
C TRP A 320 2.91 6.80 -24.88
N ILE A 321 3.04 7.24 -26.13
CA ILE A 321 1.98 7.07 -27.14
C ILE A 321 1.69 5.57 -27.38
N SER A 322 2.74 4.75 -27.48
CA SER A 322 2.63 3.31 -27.66
C SER A 322 1.89 2.63 -26.50
N ILE A 323 2.23 2.98 -25.25
CA ILE A 323 1.56 2.46 -24.04
C ILE A 323 0.07 2.75 -24.08
N PHE A 324 -0.32 4.01 -24.30
CA PHE A 324 -1.73 4.39 -24.26
C PHE A 324 -2.52 3.91 -25.47
N SER A 325 -1.87 3.71 -26.62
CA SER A 325 -2.49 3.03 -27.77
C SER A 325 -2.82 1.58 -27.44
N GLN A 326 -1.88 0.83 -26.85
CA GLN A 326 -2.12 -0.55 -26.42
C GLN A 326 -3.20 -0.62 -25.33
N MET A 327 -3.21 0.35 -24.42
CA MET A 327 -4.21 0.41 -23.34
C MET A 327 -5.61 0.78 -23.85
N ASP A 328 -5.74 1.54 -24.94
CA ASP A 328 -7.03 1.82 -25.59
C ASP A 328 -7.59 0.60 -26.33
N GLU A 329 -6.71 -0.20 -26.94
CA GLU A 329 -7.11 -1.40 -27.69
C GLU A 329 -7.38 -2.60 -26.77
N HIS A 330 -6.56 -2.77 -25.74
CA HIS A 330 -6.51 -3.95 -24.87
C HIS A 330 -6.27 -3.60 -23.39
N PRO A 331 -7.19 -2.85 -22.74
CA PRO A 331 -7.02 -2.42 -21.35
C PRO A 331 -6.87 -3.60 -20.36
N GLU A 332 -7.44 -4.76 -20.68
CA GLU A 332 -7.38 -5.99 -19.88
C GLU A 332 -5.99 -6.63 -19.80
N GLN A 333 -5.06 -6.26 -20.69
CA GLN A 333 -3.68 -6.76 -20.64
C GLN A 333 -2.86 -6.14 -19.50
N PHE A 334 -3.36 -5.04 -18.94
CA PHE A 334 -2.79 -4.35 -17.79
C PHE A 334 -3.61 -4.69 -16.55
N SER A 335 -2.97 -4.84 -15.39
CA SER A 335 -3.72 -4.94 -14.13
C SER A 335 -4.35 -3.58 -13.79
N ALA A 336 -5.32 -3.55 -12.88
CA ALA A 336 -5.92 -2.30 -12.39
C ALA A 336 -4.86 -1.32 -11.84
N VAL A 337 -3.94 -1.81 -11.00
CA VAL A 337 -2.82 -1.01 -10.46
C VAL A 337 -1.86 -0.59 -11.57
N GLY A 338 -1.57 -1.44 -12.56
CA GLY A 338 -0.71 -1.12 -13.68
C GLY A 338 -1.26 0.00 -14.56
N ARG A 339 -2.57 -0.02 -14.86
CA ARG A 339 -3.26 1.08 -15.57
C ARG A 339 -3.20 2.38 -14.77
N ALA A 340 -3.56 2.32 -13.49
CA ALA A 340 -3.52 3.47 -12.58
C ALA A 340 -2.12 4.09 -12.49
N GLN A 341 -1.09 3.25 -12.39
CA GLN A 341 0.31 3.65 -12.33
C GLN A 341 0.72 4.43 -13.57
N LEU A 342 0.49 3.87 -14.76
CA LEU A 342 0.91 4.50 -16.01
C LEU A 342 0.21 5.86 -16.24
N VAL A 343 -1.08 5.95 -15.90
CA VAL A 343 -1.82 7.22 -15.97
C VAL A 343 -1.28 8.23 -14.96
N THR A 344 -1.10 7.81 -13.70
CA THR A 344 -0.65 8.71 -12.63
C THR A 344 0.77 9.22 -12.88
N ASP A 345 1.69 8.34 -13.27
CA ASP A 345 3.07 8.72 -13.58
C ASP A 345 3.13 9.70 -14.76
N PHE A 346 2.42 9.41 -15.86
CA PHE A 346 2.31 10.34 -16.98
C PHE A 346 1.80 11.71 -16.52
N CYS A 347 0.67 11.74 -15.81
CA CYS A 347 0.04 12.99 -15.37
C CYS A 347 0.95 13.77 -14.42
N TYR A 348 1.64 13.09 -13.49
CA TYR A 348 2.60 13.69 -12.59
C TYR A 348 3.73 14.37 -13.38
N PHE A 349 4.39 13.66 -14.30
CA PHE A 349 5.49 14.25 -15.07
C PHE A 349 5.01 15.34 -16.04
N TYR A 350 3.80 15.22 -16.59
CA TYR A 350 3.17 16.25 -17.40
C TYR A 350 2.99 17.55 -16.60
N ALA A 351 2.40 17.47 -15.41
CA ALA A 351 2.16 18.63 -14.54
C ALA A 351 3.44 19.35 -14.09
N HIS A 352 4.58 18.66 -14.14
CA HIS A 352 5.90 19.18 -13.75
C HIS A 352 6.80 19.51 -14.97
N ASP A 353 6.23 19.64 -16.16
CA ASP A 353 6.94 19.97 -17.40
C ASP A 353 8.10 19.02 -17.72
N LYS A 354 7.94 17.73 -17.39
CA LYS A 354 8.95 16.66 -17.62
C LYS A 354 8.63 15.73 -18.78
N VAL A 355 7.56 16.00 -19.54
CA VAL A 355 7.16 15.20 -20.70
C VAL A 355 7.24 16.03 -21.97
N ASP A 356 8.13 15.64 -22.88
CA ASP A 356 8.22 16.26 -24.21
C ASP A 356 6.91 16.01 -24.98
N ARG A 357 6.39 17.05 -25.65
CA ARG A 357 5.06 17.03 -26.29
C ARG A 357 3.91 16.67 -25.31
N GLY A 358 4.10 16.95 -24.02
CA GLY A 358 3.19 16.57 -22.95
C GLY A 358 1.73 16.94 -23.20
N THR A 359 1.43 18.15 -23.71
CA THR A 359 0.03 18.58 -23.97
C THR A 359 -0.69 17.68 -24.96
N ALA A 360 -0.03 17.28 -26.05
CA ALA A 360 -0.65 16.41 -27.06
C ALA A 360 -0.90 15.00 -26.51
N ILE A 361 0.05 14.47 -25.73
CA ILE A 361 -0.10 13.14 -25.13
C ILE A 361 -1.16 13.17 -24.02
N LYS A 362 -1.25 14.27 -23.25
CA LYS A 362 -2.25 14.43 -22.19
C LYS A 362 -3.68 14.35 -22.73
N GLU A 363 -3.95 14.90 -23.91
CA GLU A 363 -5.26 14.73 -24.55
C GLU A 363 -5.54 13.27 -24.92
N ILE A 364 -4.53 12.51 -25.38
CA ILE A 364 -4.67 11.06 -25.64
C ILE A 364 -4.97 10.31 -24.34
N VAL A 365 -4.19 10.55 -23.28
CA VAL A 365 -4.35 9.86 -21.99
C VAL A 365 -5.74 10.09 -21.41
N VAL A 366 -6.18 11.34 -21.38
CA VAL A 366 -7.50 11.72 -20.85
C VAL A 366 -8.62 11.08 -21.67
N ASP A 367 -8.49 11.04 -23.01
CA ASP A 367 -9.47 10.40 -23.89
C ASP A 367 -9.54 8.89 -23.64
N VAL A 368 -8.40 8.19 -23.63
CA VAL A 368 -8.33 6.73 -23.39
C VAL A 368 -8.96 6.35 -22.06
N VAL A 369 -8.62 7.09 -20.99
CA VAL A 369 -9.14 6.80 -19.64
C VAL A 369 -10.65 6.99 -19.58
N TYR A 370 -11.18 8.08 -20.13
CA TYR A 370 -12.61 8.36 -20.05
C TYR A 370 -13.45 7.57 -21.04
N LYS A 371 -12.91 7.19 -22.19
CA LYS A 371 -13.54 6.31 -23.17
C LYS A 371 -13.71 4.89 -22.63
N ASN A 372 -12.74 4.41 -21.86
CA ASN A 372 -12.71 3.06 -21.28
C ASN A 372 -12.91 3.08 -19.75
N ALA A 373 -13.76 3.99 -19.26
CA ALA A 373 -13.91 4.33 -17.84
C ALA A 373 -14.18 3.12 -16.91
N GLU A 374 -14.82 2.07 -17.41
CA GLU A 374 -15.08 0.81 -16.69
C GLU A 374 -13.82 0.04 -16.31
N TYR A 375 -12.69 0.29 -16.99
CA TYR A 375 -11.39 -0.30 -16.66
C TYR A 375 -10.55 0.59 -15.73
N PHE A 376 -10.94 1.85 -15.50
CA PHE A 376 -10.18 2.80 -14.69
C PHE A 376 -10.97 3.19 -13.44
N GLU A 377 -11.12 2.26 -12.49
CA GLU A 377 -11.64 2.64 -11.18
C GLU A 377 -10.80 3.78 -10.59
N LEU A 378 -11.45 4.73 -9.89
CA LEU A 378 -10.77 5.89 -9.31
C LEU A 378 -10.01 6.76 -10.34
N CYS A 379 -10.39 6.72 -11.63
CA CYS A 379 -9.75 7.48 -12.71
C CYS A 379 -9.49 8.95 -12.38
N ASP A 380 -10.39 9.57 -11.62
CA ASP A 380 -10.31 10.98 -11.27
C ASP A 380 -9.08 11.28 -10.41
N TRP A 381 -8.71 10.35 -9.53
CA TRP A 381 -7.48 10.44 -8.74
C TRP A 381 -6.24 10.20 -9.59
N HIS A 382 -6.30 9.26 -10.53
CA HIS A 382 -5.18 8.99 -11.45
C HIS A 382 -4.92 10.16 -12.42
N LEU A 383 -5.98 10.85 -12.83
CA LEU A 383 -5.92 12.02 -13.71
C LEU A 383 -5.73 13.34 -12.97
N PHE A 384 -5.64 13.33 -11.64
CA PHE A 384 -5.59 14.54 -10.81
C PHE A 384 -4.57 15.56 -11.34
N TRP A 385 -3.33 15.11 -11.58
CA TRP A 385 -2.24 15.96 -12.08
C TRP A 385 -2.43 16.39 -13.54
N CYS A 386 -3.19 15.66 -14.35
CA CYS A 386 -3.50 16.08 -15.73
C CYS A 386 -4.49 17.25 -15.76
N HIS A 387 -5.33 17.40 -14.75
CA HIS A 387 -6.32 18.48 -14.63
C HIS A 387 -5.88 19.62 -13.71
N SER A 388 -5.01 19.33 -12.74
CA SER A 388 -4.58 20.28 -11.72
C SER A 388 -3.09 20.58 -11.84
N THR A 389 -2.75 21.86 -12.07
CA THR A 389 -1.39 22.36 -11.86
C THR A 389 -1.35 22.99 -10.47
N VAL A 390 -0.63 22.36 -9.54
CA VAL A 390 -0.60 22.80 -8.14
C VAL A 390 0.57 23.77 -7.93
N PRO A 391 0.34 25.04 -7.54
CA PRO A 391 1.42 25.88 -7.06
C PRO A 391 2.01 25.30 -5.76
N ALA A 392 3.33 25.34 -5.61
CA ALA A 392 4.06 24.76 -4.47
C ALA A 392 3.60 25.26 -3.07
N THR A 393 2.77 26.30 -3.00
CA THR A 393 2.29 26.95 -1.77
C THR A 393 1.08 26.29 -1.10
N LEU A 394 0.53 25.20 -1.65
CA LEU A 394 -0.74 24.59 -1.20
C LEU A 394 -0.60 23.48 -0.14
N THR A 395 0.61 23.15 0.28
CA THR A 395 0.94 22.00 1.14
C THR A 395 0.28 22.05 2.53
N GLN A 396 -0.06 23.24 3.06
CA GLN A 396 -0.72 23.36 4.37
C GLN A 396 -2.25 23.16 4.32
N LEU A 397 -2.90 23.47 3.19
CA LEU A 397 -4.34 23.34 3.04
C LEU A 397 -4.74 21.87 2.82
N LEU A 398 -3.91 21.14 2.06
CA LEU A 398 -4.07 19.72 1.77
C LEU A 398 -3.92 18.83 3.02
N LYS A 399 -3.09 19.24 4.00
CA LYS A 399 -2.94 18.51 5.28
C LYS A 399 -4.24 18.45 6.10
N ARG A 400 -5.14 19.44 6.00
CA ARG A 400 -6.45 19.40 6.70
C ARG A 400 -7.44 18.47 6.01
N VAL A 401 -7.26 18.24 4.72
CA VAL A 401 -8.06 17.32 3.91
C VAL A 401 -7.62 15.87 4.13
N ALA A 402 -6.33 15.65 4.41
CA ALA A 402 -5.66 14.36 4.53
C ALA A 402 -6.37 13.32 5.41
N LEU A 403 -6.89 13.74 6.57
CA LEU A 403 -7.54 12.86 7.55
C LEU A 403 -8.83 12.20 7.02
N GLY A 404 -9.44 12.77 5.98
CA GLY A 404 -10.65 12.21 5.37
C GLY A 404 -10.37 11.28 4.20
N VAL A 405 -9.18 11.35 3.58
CA VAL A 405 -8.87 10.70 2.30
C VAL A 405 -8.66 9.20 2.43
N THR A 406 -8.04 8.73 3.51
CA THR A 406 -7.84 7.28 3.74
C THR A 406 -9.17 6.55 3.94
N ARG A 407 -10.13 7.19 4.62
CA ARG A 407 -11.51 6.69 4.81
C ARG A 407 -12.37 6.71 3.55
N LEU A 408 -11.88 7.31 2.46
CA LEU A 408 -12.64 7.37 1.21
C LEU A 408 -12.72 6.02 0.53
N PHE A 409 -11.95 5.00 0.94
CA PHE A 409 -11.83 3.75 0.20
C PHE A 409 -12.28 2.52 0.99
N ASP A 410 -13.06 2.72 2.06
CA ASP A 410 -13.52 1.66 2.96
C ASP A 410 -14.81 0.96 2.47
N ASN A 411 -15.37 1.44 1.35
CA ASN A 411 -16.64 0.97 0.80
C ASN A 411 -16.64 1.01 -0.74
N ASP A 412 -17.18 -0.04 -1.36
CA ASP A 412 -17.32 -0.18 -2.82
C ASP A 412 -18.01 1.01 -3.51
N ALA A 413 -18.95 1.68 -2.84
CA ALA A 413 -19.63 2.88 -3.34
C ALA A 413 -18.69 4.09 -3.51
N ALA A 414 -17.48 4.02 -2.98
CA ALA A 414 -16.45 5.00 -3.24
C ALA A 414 -15.83 4.90 -4.62
N PHE A 415 -15.84 3.71 -5.21
CA PHE A 415 -15.15 3.41 -6.45
C PHE A 415 -15.98 3.79 -7.68
N GLY A 416 -15.31 3.74 -8.84
CA GLY A 416 -15.84 4.18 -10.12
C GLY A 416 -15.04 5.35 -10.70
N CYS A 417 -15.17 5.54 -12.01
CA CYS A 417 -14.63 6.67 -12.74
C CYS A 417 -15.73 7.73 -12.92
N ARG A 418 -15.45 9.00 -12.59
CA ARG A 418 -16.39 10.14 -12.61
C ARG A 418 -17.64 9.95 -11.73
N THR A 419 -17.67 8.86 -10.98
CA THR A 419 -18.81 8.38 -10.21
C THR A 419 -18.28 7.88 -8.86
N GLY A 420 -19.18 7.61 -7.92
CA GLY A 420 -18.78 7.18 -6.58
C GLY A 420 -18.39 8.31 -5.62
N GLN A 421 -18.23 7.94 -4.35
CA GLN A 421 -17.92 8.89 -3.28
C GLN A 421 -16.50 9.48 -3.41
N ALA A 422 -15.53 8.71 -3.88
CA ALA A 422 -14.15 9.19 -4.00
C ALA A 422 -14.03 10.34 -5.03
N ALA A 423 -14.75 10.25 -6.16
CA ALA A 423 -14.80 11.33 -7.16
C ALA A 423 -15.44 12.62 -6.60
N ARG A 424 -16.54 12.50 -5.86
CA ARG A 424 -17.20 13.66 -5.20
C ARG A 424 -16.29 14.30 -4.16
N SER A 425 -15.60 13.48 -3.37
CA SER A 425 -14.65 13.95 -2.37
C SER A 425 -13.47 14.65 -3.04
N LEU A 426 -12.91 14.11 -4.11
CA LEU A 426 -11.88 14.78 -4.88
C LEU A 426 -12.33 16.16 -5.37
N ASN A 427 -13.53 16.26 -5.96
CA ASN A 427 -14.08 17.56 -6.35
C ASN A 427 -14.27 18.52 -5.17
N SER A 428 -14.68 18.04 -4.01
CA SER A 428 -14.75 18.87 -2.79
C SER A 428 -13.37 19.36 -2.34
N ILE A 429 -12.36 18.52 -2.44
CA ILE A 429 -10.96 18.86 -2.13
C ILE A 429 -10.49 19.94 -3.10
N CYS A 430 -10.67 19.70 -4.39
CA CYS A 430 -10.26 20.63 -5.43
C CYS A 430 -10.99 21.96 -5.35
N ASN A 431 -12.29 21.95 -5.06
CA ASN A 431 -13.02 23.19 -4.86
C ASN A 431 -12.47 23.97 -3.66
N SER A 432 -12.18 23.28 -2.56
CA SER A 432 -11.57 23.88 -1.36
C SER A 432 -10.18 24.44 -1.61
N VAL A 433 -9.43 23.80 -2.51
CA VAL A 433 -7.99 24.01 -2.72
C VAL A 433 -7.71 24.97 -3.89
N PHE A 434 -8.48 24.86 -4.98
CA PHE A 434 -8.32 25.58 -6.23
C PHE A 434 -9.51 26.49 -6.57
N GLY A 435 -10.60 26.45 -5.81
CA GLY A 435 -11.82 27.23 -6.09
C GLY A 435 -12.64 26.69 -7.28
N ALA A 436 -12.29 25.52 -7.79
CA ALA A 436 -12.97 24.85 -8.91
C ALA A 436 -12.95 23.33 -8.72
N ASN A 437 -13.88 22.63 -9.38
CA ASN A 437 -13.86 21.18 -9.42
C ASN A 437 -12.66 20.69 -10.25
N CYS A 438 -12.04 19.59 -9.85
CA CYS A 438 -10.95 18.96 -10.62
C CYS A 438 -11.47 18.20 -11.83
N ILE A 439 -12.70 17.69 -11.74
CA ILE A 439 -13.44 16.94 -12.74
C ILE A 439 -14.59 17.82 -13.21
#